data_AF-A0A7W0FVZ5-F1
#
_entry.id   AF-A0A7W0FVZ5-F1
#
_cell.length_a   1.000
_cell.length_b   1.000
_cell.length_c   1.000
_cell.angle_alpha   90.00
_cell.angle_beta   90.00
_cell.angle_gamma   90.00
#
_symmetry.space_group_name_H-M   'P 1'
#
loop_
_entity.id
_entity.type
_entity.pdbx_description
1 polymer ?
#
loop_
_entity_poly.entity_id
_entity_poly.type
_entity_poly.pdbx_seq_one_letter_code
_entity_poly.pdbx_strand_id
1 'polypeptide(L)'
;MATIDNLDLNVYNLYAIRTRMIEQINSQLRLDQASSIPPQIQVMNAYPTLTELDLLLGITPLNTPWAYFRPPSKFIDKRRSPFGFARIMPSLGTQEDQEEDQEKAEQQYCETEEEESEKKAIKACFTQITNINQWLKHIVGRMGQFLQG
;
A
#
# COMPACT_ATOMS: atom_id res chain seq x y z
N MET A 1 -23.60 -5.36 20.80
CA MET A 1 -23.63 -4.05 21.47
C MET A 1 -22.42 -4.00 22.40
N ALA A 2 -21.35 -3.32 21.99
CA ALA A 2 -20.13 -3.20 22.80
C ALA A 2 -20.32 -2.00 23.76
N THR A 3 -20.51 -2.27 25.04
CA THR A 3 -20.54 -1.25 26.09
C THR A 3 -19.10 -0.91 26.51
N ILE A 4 -18.87 0.36 26.88
CA ILE A 4 -17.55 0.91 27.28
C ILE A 4 -16.85 0.05 28.35
N ASP A 5 -17.62 -0.61 29.22
CA ASP A 5 -17.10 -1.48 30.28
C ASP A 5 -16.39 -2.75 29.77
N ASN A 6 -16.68 -3.20 28.54
CA ASN A 6 -16.08 -4.41 27.95
C ASN A 6 -14.81 -4.13 27.13
N LEU A 7 -14.46 -2.85 26.91
CA LEU A 7 -13.33 -2.49 26.06
C LEU A 7 -11.99 -2.81 26.73
N ASP A 8 -11.86 -2.50 28.02
CA ASP A 8 -10.65 -2.75 28.81
C ASP A 8 -10.35 -4.25 28.92
N LEU A 9 -11.36 -5.06 29.23
CA LEU A 9 -11.25 -6.53 29.28
C LEU A 9 -10.79 -7.14 27.95
N ASN A 10 -11.28 -6.63 26.83
CA ASN A 10 -10.86 -7.11 25.51
C ASN A 10 -9.41 -6.71 25.17
N VAL A 11 -8.96 -5.53 25.59
CA VAL A 11 -7.56 -5.11 25.43
C VAL A 11 -6.63 -6.02 26.22
N TYR A 12 -6.97 -6.34 27.48
CA TYR A 12 -6.19 -7.29 28.29
C TYR A 12 -6.18 -8.70 27.69
N ASN A 13 -7.33 -9.18 27.18
CA ASN A 13 -7.41 -10.48 26.53
C ASN A 13 -6.55 -10.55 25.26
N LEU A 14 -6.60 -9.51 24.42
CA LEU A 14 -5.78 -9.43 23.19
C LEU A 14 -4.29 -9.36 23.52
N TYR A 15 -3.91 -8.60 24.56
CA TYR A 15 -2.54 -8.54 25.04
C TYR A 15 -2.04 -9.91 25.54
N ALA A 16 -2.85 -10.62 26.32
CA ALA A 16 -2.54 -11.96 26.80
C ALA A 16 -2.36 -12.97 25.66
N ILE A 17 -3.24 -12.93 24.64
CA ILE A 17 -3.14 -13.80 23.46
C ILE A 17 -1.86 -13.52 22.68
N ARG A 18 -1.51 -12.25 22.44
CA ARG A 18 -0.28 -11.87 21.73
C ARG A 18 0.98 -12.33 22.47
N THR A 19 1.00 -12.15 23.78
CA THR A 19 2.13 -12.56 24.63
C THR A 19 2.32 -14.07 24.57
N ARG A 20 1.24 -14.85 24.71
CA ARG A 20 1.28 -16.31 24.59
C ARG A 20 1.79 -16.79 23.23
N MET A 21 1.40 -16.13 22.13
CA MET A 21 1.90 -16.47 20.79
C MET A 21 3.42 -16.25 20.68
N ILE A 22 3.93 -15.13 21.20
CA ILE A 22 5.37 -14.82 21.18
C ILE A 22 6.15 -15.84 22.01
N GLU A 23 5.65 -16.20 23.20
CA GLU A 23 6.27 -17.23 24.05
C GLU A 23 6.32 -18.60 23.35
N GLN A 24 5.25 -18.99 22.66
CA GLN A 24 5.23 -20.24 21.88
C GLN A 24 6.27 -20.22 20.75
N ILE A 25 6.37 -19.14 20.00
CA ILE A 25 7.36 -18.98 18.92
C ILE A 25 8.78 -19.07 19.50
N ASN A 26 9.06 -18.37 20.59
CA ASN A 26 10.37 -18.42 21.25
C ASN A 26 10.69 -19.82 21.79
N SER A 27 9.71 -20.55 22.33
CA SER A 27 9.95 -21.92 22.82
C SER A 27 10.32 -22.91 21.69
N GLN A 28 9.74 -22.75 20.50
CA GLN A 28 9.95 -23.63 19.36
C GLN A 28 11.23 -23.30 18.60
N LEU A 29 11.46 -22.01 18.35
CA LEU A 29 12.53 -21.54 17.46
C LEU A 29 13.75 -21.00 18.20
N ARG A 30 13.65 -20.78 19.52
CA ARG A 30 14.70 -20.21 20.38
C ARG A 30 15.36 -18.97 19.74
N LEU A 31 14.55 -18.09 19.16
CA LEU A 31 15.01 -16.89 18.46
C LEU A 31 15.77 -15.93 19.38
N ASP A 32 15.45 -15.97 20.67
CA ASP A 32 16.17 -15.28 21.75
C ASP A 32 17.63 -15.74 21.91
N GLN A 33 17.94 -16.96 21.46
CA GLN A 33 19.30 -17.55 21.50
C GLN A 33 20.01 -17.45 20.15
N ALA A 34 19.37 -16.90 19.11
CA ALA A 34 19.99 -16.80 17.79
C ALA A 34 21.25 -15.91 17.78
N SER A 35 21.29 -14.90 18.66
CA SER A 35 22.45 -13.99 18.80
C SER A 35 23.63 -14.60 19.56
N SER A 36 23.44 -15.74 20.24
CA SER A 36 24.50 -16.40 21.02
C SER A 36 25.21 -17.52 20.26
N ILE A 37 24.81 -17.80 19.01
CA ILE A 37 25.44 -18.81 18.16
C ILE A 37 26.79 -18.24 17.65
N PRO A 38 27.93 -18.85 18.01
CA PRO A 38 29.23 -18.42 17.52
C PRO A 38 29.30 -18.58 15.99
N PRO A 39 29.91 -17.62 15.26
CA PRO A 39 30.02 -17.69 13.81
C PRO A 39 30.80 -18.92 13.34
N GLN A 40 31.66 -19.50 14.19
CA GLN A 40 32.41 -20.73 13.86
C GLN A 40 31.52 -21.99 13.77
N ILE A 41 30.28 -21.95 14.27
CA ILE A 41 29.31 -23.06 14.23
C ILE A 41 28.36 -22.93 13.04
N GLN A 42 28.48 -21.87 12.23
CA GLN A 42 27.71 -21.76 10.99
C GLN A 42 28.18 -22.82 9.98
N VAL A 43 27.48 -23.95 9.98
CA VAL A 43 27.63 -24.98 8.95
C VAL A 43 27.11 -24.40 7.65
N MET A 44 28.01 -24.11 6.70
CA MET A 44 27.60 -23.86 5.32
C MET A 44 26.95 -25.13 4.80
N ASN A 45 25.65 -25.06 4.53
CA ASN A 45 24.89 -26.19 4.04
C ASN A 45 25.36 -26.55 2.62
N ALA A 46 26.26 -27.53 2.52
CA ALA A 46 26.82 -28.01 1.25
C ALA A 46 25.93 -29.07 0.56
N TYR A 47 24.82 -29.45 1.19
CA TYR A 47 23.83 -30.31 0.56
C TYR A 47 22.91 -29.46 -0.32
N PRO A 48 22.64 -29.85 -1.58
CA PRO A 48 21.59 -29.21 -2.35
C PRO A 48 20.30 -29.35 -1.56
N THR A 49 19.63 -28.24 -1.28
CA THR A 49 18.30 -28.28 -0.68
C THR A 49 17.42 -29.09 -1.63
N LEU A 50 16.87 -30.20 -1.12
CA LEU A 50 16.08 -31.21 -1.86
C LEU A 50 14.98 -30.61 -2.75
N THR A 51 14.60 -29.36 -2.49
CA THR A 51 13.67 -28.55 -3.26
C THR A 51 13.96 -28.51 -4.76
N GLU A 52 15.22 -28.48 -5.20
CA GLU A 52 15.53 -28.39 -6.64
C GLU A 52 15.38 -29.74 -7.36
N LEU A 53 15.83 -30.83 -6.74
CA LEU A 53 15.63 -32.19 -7.27
C LEU A 53 14.16 -32.59 -7.23
N ASP A 54 13.43 -32.25 -6.17
CA ASP A 54 12.00 -32.50 -6.06
C ASP A 54 11.17 -31.64 -7.04
N LEU A 55 11.70 -30.48 -7.46
CA LEU A 55 11.16 -29.67 -8.57
C LEU A 55 11.35 -30.39 -9.91
N LEU A 56 12.56 -30.91 -10.13
CA LEU A 56 12.97 -31.61 -11.36
C LEU A 56 12.23 -32.95 -11.53
N LEU A 57 11.99 -33.63 -10.42
CA LEU A 57 11.26 -34.91 -10.34
C LEU A 57 9.73 -34.72 -10.27
N GLY A 58 9.23 -33.49 -10.20
CA GLY A 58 7.80 -33.17 -10.17
C GLY A 58 7.07 -33.63 -8.91
N ILE A 59 7.79 -33.91 -7.83
CA ILE A 59 7.25 -34.38 -6.55
C ILE A 59 6.61 -33.20 -5.79
N THR A 60 7.11 -31.98 -6.00
CA THR A 60 6.58 -30.76 -5.39
C THR A 60 5.66 -30.03 -6.38
N PRO A 61 4.45 -29.60 -5.98
CA PRO A 61 3.60 -28.79 -6.84
C PRO A 61 4.24 -27.42 -7.10
N LEU A 62 4.72 -27.22 -8.34
CA LEU A 62 5.12 -25.92 -8.86
C LEU A 62 3.87 -25.05 -8.98
N ASN A 63 3.65 -24.17 -8.01
CA ASN A 63 2.67 -23.11 -8.14
C ASN A 63 3.29 -21.97 -8.97
N THR A 64 3.65 -22.25 -10.22
CA THR A 64 3.98 -21.19 -11.19
C THR A 64 2.66 -20.56 -11.63
N PRO A 65 2.38 -19.31 -11.23
CA PRO A 65 1.21 -18.63 -11.76
C PRO A 65 1.35 -18.55 -13.28
N TRP A 66 0.30 -18.93 -14.00
CA TRP A 66 0.25 -18.96 -15.47
C TRP A 66 0.52 -17.59 -16.12
N ALA A 67 0.47 -16.50 -15.34
CA ALA A 67 0.88 -15.17 -15.74
C ALA A 67 1.50 -14.41 -14.56
N TYR A 68 2.54 -13.63 -14.85
CA TYR A 68 3.16 -12.71 -13.91
C TYR A 68 2.84 -11.29 -14.36
N PHE A 69 1.93 -10.60 -13.67
CA PHE A 69 1.64 -9.20 -13.94
C PHE A 69 2.54 -8.34 -13.06
N ARG A 70 3.41 -7.55 -13.68
CA ARG A 70 4.14 -6.53 -12.94
C ARG A 70 3.18 -5.41 -12.55
N PRO A 71 3.23 -4.91 -11.32
CA PRO A 71 2.45 -3.74 -10.95
C PRO A 71 2.93 -2.54 -11.81
N PRO A 72 2.00 -1.66 -12.24
CA PRO A 72 2.37 -0.43 -12.92
C PRO A 72 3.23 0.48 -12.02
N SER A 73 3.91 1.45 -12.63
CA SER A 73 4.65 2.46 -11.88
C SER A 73 3.75 3.19 -10.88
N LYS A 74 4.26 3.47 -9.68
CA LYS A 74 3.52 4.11 -8.58
C LYS A 74 2.23 3.35 -8.15
N PHE A 75 2.19 2.01 -8.26
CA PHE A 75 0.98 1.21 -7.95
C PHE A 75 0.36 1.46 -6.56
N ILE A 76 1.19 1.65 -5.52
CA ILE A 76 0.70 1.89 -4.16
C ILE A 76 0.00 3.25 -4.07
N ASP A 77 0.58 4.28 -4.67
CA ASP A 77 0.02 5.63 -4.71
C ASP A 77 -1.24 5.68 -5.59
N LYS A 78 -1.24 4.90 -6.68
CA LYS A 78 -2.36 4.73 -7.61
C LYS A 78 -3.44 3.79 -7.09
N ARG A 79 -3.24 3.11 -5.96
CA ARG A 79 -4.19 2.11 -5.44
C ARG A 79 -5.45 2.83 -4.97
N ARG A 80 -6.48 2.77 -5.82
CA ARG A 80 -7.79 3.36 -5.51
C ARG A 80 -8.41 2.62 -4.33
N SER A 81 -8.91 3.39 -3.37
CA SER A 81 -9.82 2.82 -2.36
C SER A 81 -11.05 2.29 -3.11
N PRO A 82 -11.51 1.05 -2.85
CA PRO A 82 -12.75 0.54 -3.42
C PRO A 82 -13.98 1.36 -2.98
N PHE A 83 -13.83 2.17 -1.92
CA PHE A 83 -14.83 3.12 -1.44
C PHE A 83 -14.62 4.54 -1.97
N GLY A 84 -13.58 4.75 -2.79
CA GLY A 84 -13.33 6.01 -3.49
C GLY A 84 -14.09 6.02 -4.81
N PHE A 85 -15.14 6.84 -4.91
CA PHE A 85 -15.91 7.04 -6.14
C PHE A 85 -15.15 7.90 -7.18
N ALA A 86 -13.92 7.49 -7.50
CA ALA A 86 -13.02 8.19 -8.42
C ALA A 86 -13.56 8.28 -9.87
N ARG A 87 -14.62 7.54 -10.22
CA ARG A 87 -15.31 7.67 -11.52
C ARG A 87 -16.16 8.94 -11.65
N ILE A 88 -16.53 9.57 -10.53
CA ILE A 88 -17.42 10.75 -10.49
C ILE A 88 -16.59 12.03 -10.35
N MET A 89 -15.27 11.91 -10.19
CA MET A 89 -14.38 13.05 -9.99
C MET A 89 -14.08 13.73 -11.34
N PRO A 90 -14.23 15.05 -11.45
CA PRO A 90 -13.73 15.78 -12.60
C PRO A 90 -12.20 15.62 -12.69
N SER A 91 -11.74 15.27 -13.88
CA SER A 91 -10.33 15.22 -14.26
C SER A 91 -10.17 15.69 -15.71
N LEU A 92 -9.01 16.24 -16.04
CA LEU A 92 -8.66 16.60 -17.42
C LEU A 92 -8.08 15.37 -18.12
N GLY A 93 -8.92 14.37 -18.40
CA GLY A 93 -8.47 13.07 -18.93
C GLY A 93 -8.32 12.03 -17.83
N THR A 94 -7.36 11.10 -17.96
CA THR A 94 -7.06 10.19 -16.87
C THR A 94 -6.27 10.91 -15.77
N GLN A 95 -6.30 10.41 -14.54
CA GLN A 95 -5.48 10.97 -13.46
C GLN A 95 -3.98 10.85 -13.76
N GLU A 96 -3.59 9.83 -14.54
CA GLU A 96 -2.20 9.64 -14.97
C GLU A 96 -1.79 10.76 -15.92
N ASP A 97 -2.63 11.04 -16.93
CA ASP A 97 -2.41 12.16 -17.86
C ASP A 97 -2.34 13.49 -17.10
N GLN A 98 -3.22 13.69 -16.11
CA GLN A 98 -3.25 14.91 -15.32
C GLN A 98 -1.99 15.11 -14.46
N GLU A 99 -1.43 14.04 -13.86
CA GLU A 99 -0.16 14.10 -13.14
C GLU A 99 1.00 14.42 -14.08
N GLU A 100 1.07 13.75 -15.24
CA GLU A 100 2.10 14.00 -16.25
C GLU A 100 2.03 15.42 -16.80
N ASP A 101 0.83 15.93 -17.07
CA ASP A 101 0.63 17.28 -17.60
C ASP A 101 0.94 18.36 -16.57
N GLN A 102 0.71 18.09 -15.28
CA GLN A 102 1.16 18.97 -14.21
C GLN A 102 2.69 18.99 -14.09
N GLU A 103 3.35 17.83 -14.15
CA GLU A 103 4.83 17.75 -14.15
C GLU A 103 5.43 18.46 -15.36
N LYS A 104 4.86 18.28 -16.56
CA LYS A 104 5.25 19.00 -17.79
C LYS A 104 5.07 20.51 -17.64
N ALA A 105 3.92 20.96 -17.13
CA ALA A 105 3.65 22.37 -16.92
C ALA A 105 4.63 23.00 -15.91
N GLU A 106 5.10 22.26 -14.91
CA GLU A 106 6.10 22.74 -13.96
C GLU A 106 7.48 22.88 -14.60
N GLN A 107 7.91 21.90 -15.38
CA GLN A 107 9.22 21.84 -16.04
C GLN A 107 9.37 22.81 -17.22
N GLN A 108 8.27 23.27 -17.82
CA GLN A 108 8.31 24.19 -18.95
C GLN A 108 8.96 25.54 -18.56
N TYR A 109 10.00 25.93 -19.29
CA TYR A 109 10.64 27.23 -19.15
C TYR A 109 9.76 28.33 -19.78
N CYS A 110 9.66 29.48 -19.13
CA CYS A 110 8.92 30.65 -19.62
C CYS A 110 9.93 31.78 -19.87
N GLU A 111 9.89 32.37 -21.06
CA GLU A 111 10.80 33.45 -21.47
C GLU A 111 10.15 34.82 -21.37
N THR A 112 8.82 34.88 -21.50
CA THR A 112 8.05 36.13 -21.53
C THR A 112 7.08 36.24 -20.35
N GLU A 113 6.78 37.47 -19.93
CA GLU A 113 5.80 37.74 -18.85
C GLU A 113 4.39 37.22 -19.19
N GLU A 114 4.05 37.18 -20.49
CA GLU A 114 2.77 36.63 -20.97
C GLU A 114 2.71 35.11 -20.73
N GLU A 115 3.76 34.36 -21.08
CA GLU A 115 3.86 32.92 -20.82
C GLU A 115 3.83 32.56 -19.33
N GLU A 116 4.44 33.39 -18.47
CA GLU A 116 4.35 33.19 -17.02
C GLU A 116 2.91 33.34 -16.51
N SER A 117 2.16 34.30 -17.07
CA SER A 117 0.76 34.53 -16.72
C SER A 117 -0.13 33.35 -17.15
N GLU A 118 0.12 32.79 -18.34
CA GLU A 118 -0.59 31.61 -18.85
C GLU A 118 -0.26 30.37 -18.03
N LYS A 119 1.02 30.13 -17.72
CA LYS A 119 1.45 29.04 -16.84
C LYS A 119 0.79 29.12 -15.47
N LYS A 120 0.66 30.33 -14.91
CA LYS A 120 -0.04 30.56 -13.65
C LYS A 120 -1.54 30.25 -13.75
N ALA A 121 -2.20 30.62 -14.85
CA ALA A 121 -3.60 30.29 -15.08
C ALA A 121 -3.84 28.77 -15.20
N ILE A 122 -2.96 28.06 -15.92
CA ILE A 122 -3.01 26.60 -16.05
C ILE A 122 -2.82 25.92 -14.68
N LYS A 123 -1.82 26.36 -13.89
CA LYS A 123 -1.63 25.88 -12.51
C LYS A 123 -2.86 26.13 -11.64
N ALA A 124 -3.46 27.32 -11.75
CA ALA A 124 -4.68 27.63 -11.02
C ALA A 124 -5.82 26.68 -11.39
N CYS A 125 -5.98 26.33 -12.67
CA CYS A 125 -6.98 25.34 -13.11
C CYS A 125 -6.78 23.98 -12.45
N PHE A 126 -5.56 23.44 -12.44
CA PHE A 126 -5.26 22.19 -11.75
C PHE A 126 -5.59 22.25 -10.25
N THR A 127 -5.21 23.34 -9.57
CA THR A 127 -5.56 23.51 -8.15
C THR A 127 -7.07 23.55 -7.92
N GLN A 128 -7.85 24.21 -8.79
CA GLN A 128 -9.31 24.23 -8.68
C GLN A 128 -9.92 22.83 -8.81
N ILE A 129 -9.42 22.01 -9.75
CA ILE A 129 -9.85 20.63 -9.91
C ILE A 129 -9.57 19.82 -8.63
N THR A 130 -8.40 20.01 -8.02
CA THR A 130 -8.09 19.33 -6.75
C THR A 130 -9.02 19.75 -5.61
N ASN A 131 -9.38 21.04 -5.54
CA ASN A 131 -10.31 21.55 -4.53
C ASN A 131 -11.73 20.97 -4.72
N ILE A 132 -12.22 20.94 -5.95
CA ILE A 132 -13.52 20.32 -6.28
C ILE A 132 -13.51 18.84 -5.90
N ASN A 133 -12.42 18.13 -6.19
CA ASN A 133 -12.27 16.73 -5.81
C ASN A 133 -12.25 16.53 -4.28
N GLN A 134 -11.65 17.44 -3.52
CA GLN A 134 -11.73 17.41 -2.05
C GLN A 134 -13.16 17.63 -1.54
N TRP A 135 -13.89 18.59 -2.11
CA TRP A 135 -15.28 18.84 -1.74
C TRP A 135 -16.18 17.64 -2.07
N LEU A 136 -16.01 17.04 -3.24
CA LEU A 136 -16.72 15.81 -3.61
C LEU A 136 -16.41 14.65 -2.65
N LYS A 137 -15.13 14.44 -2.27
CA LYS A 137 -14.77 13.46 -1.24
C LYS A 137 -15.51 13.70 0.06
N HIS A 138 -15.58 14.96 0.51
CA HIS A 138 -16.25 15.31 1.75
C HIS A 138 -17.77 15.11 1.67
N ILE A 139 -18.42 15.53 0.59
CA ILE A 139 -19.86 15.34 0.36
C ILE A 139 -20.19 13.85 0.34
N VAL A 140 -19.44 13.07 -0.43
CA VAL A 140 -19.65 11.62 -0.56
C VAL A 140 -19.36 10.90 0.76
N GLY A 141 -18.31 11.31 1.49
CA GLY A 141 -18.01 10.80 2.83
C GLY A 141 -19.19 11.01 3.79
N ARG A 142 -19.79 12.21 3.78
CA ARG A 142 -21.00 12.48 4.57
C ARG A 142 -22.19 11.64 4.12
N MET A 143 -22.45 11.52 2.81
CA MET A 143 -23.52 10.65 2.30
C MET A 143 -23.32 9.19 2.73
N GLY A 144 -22.10 8.69 2.69
CA GLY A 144 -21.75 7.35 3.16
C GLY A 144 -22.03 7.15 4.65
N GLN A 145 -21.75 8.16 5.49
CA GLN A 145 -22.11 8.16 6.91
C GLN A 145 -23.64 8.14 7.11
N PHE A 146 -24.40 8.93 6.35
CA PHE A 146 -25.86 8.93 6.42
C PHE A 146 -26.50 7.62 5.94
N LEU A 147 -25.88 6.92 4.99
CA LEU A 147 -26.34 5.61 4.51
C LEU A 147 -26.03 4.46 5.48
N GLN A 148 -25.06 4.62 6.38
CA GLN A 148 -24.69 3.58 7.34
C GLN A 148 -25.66 3.43 8.51
N GLY A 149 -26.52 4.43 8.77
CA GLY A 149 -27.52 4.39 9.86
C GLY A 149 -26.93 4.77 11.21
#